data_AF-A0A0P7C0J8-F1
#
_entry.id   AF-A0A0P7C0J8-F1
#
_cell.length_a   1.000
_cell.length_b   1.000
_cell.length_c   1.000
_cell.angle_alpha   90.00
_cell.angle_beta   90.00
_cell.angle_gamma   90.00
#
_symmetry.space_group_name_H-M   'P 1'
#
loop_
_entity.id
_entity.type
_entity.pdbx_description
1 polymer ?
#
loop_
_entity_poly.entity_id
_entity_poly.type
_entity_poly.pdbx_seq_one_letter_code
_entity_poly.pdbx_strand_id
1 'polypeptide(L)'
;MKKTYSDQPEKLKPTAEKTFCNCETSHPPLFAIRPGIDAADALVHACLLARGLNQIATDYAQHHAPERSRDIVWSMQHSAESLSAILEGLLDGQEA
;
A
#
# COMPACT_ATOMS: atom_id res chain seq x y z
N MET A 1 32.28 -20.30 -19.04
CA MET A 1 31.24 -20.14 -18.00
C MET A 1 30.09 -19.34 -18.58
N LYS A 2 28.94 -19.97 -18.86
CA LYS A 2 27.75 -19.27 -19.34
C LYS A 2 26.99 -18.75 -18.12
N LYS A 3 26.92 -17.42 -17.95
CA LYS A 3 25.97 -16.80 -17.02
C LYS A 3 24.58 -17.16 -17.53
N THR A 4 23.87 -18.04 -16.84
CA THR A 4 22.44 -18.25 -17.04
C THR A 4 21.74 -17.00 -16.54
N TYR A 5 21.46 -16.07 -17.46
CA TYR A 5 20.57 -14.95 -17.18
C TYR A 5 19.17 -15.55 -17.10
N SER A 6 18.70 -15.77 -15.87
CA SER A 6 17.31 -16.11 -15.65
C SER A 6 16.51 -14.85 -15.91
N ASP A 7 15.96 -14.73 -17.11
CA ASP A 7 15.09 -13.62 -17.54
C ASP A 7 13.72 -13.65 -16.86
N GLN A 8 13.48 -14.57 -15.91
CA GLN A 8 12.28 -14.51 -15.08
C GLN A 8 12.41 -13.36 -14.09
N PRO A 9 11.43 -12.43 -14.06
CA PRO A 9 11.38 -11.44 -13.00
C PRO A 9 11.41 -12.18 -11.66
N GLU A 10 12.36 -11.82 -10.80
CA GLU A 10 12.41 -12.39 -9.46
C GLU A 10 11.09 -12.06 -8.77
N LYS A 11 10.32 -13.11 -8.43
CA LYS A 11 9.08 -12.96 -7.65
C LYS A 11 9.39 -12.22 -6.35
N LEU A 12 8.45 -11.38 -5.92
CA LEU A 12 8.58 -10.67 -4.66
C LEU A 12 8.71 -11.68 -3.52
N LYS A 13 9.61 -11.38 -2.59
CA LYS A 13 9.80 -12.22 -1.39
C LYS A 13 8.57 -12.08 -0.47
N PRO A 14 8.24 -13.14 0.30
CA PRO A 14 7.21 -13.04 1.33
C PRO A 14 7.48 -11.89 2.30
N THR A 15 6.41 -11.40 2.91
CA THR A 15 6.45 -10.33 3.91
C THR A 15 7.46 -10.61 5.01
N ALA A 16 8.19 -9.57 5.42
CA ALA A 16 9.01 -9.58 6.61
C ALA A 16 8.21 -9.03 7.80
N GLU A 17 8.63 -9.41 9.02
CA GLU A 17 8.06 -8.80 10.21
C GLU A 17 8.39 -7.30 10.24
N LYS A 18 7.36 -6.48 10.40
CA LYS A 18 7.49 -5.02 10.45
C LYS A 18 6.45 -4.46 11.41
N THR A 19 6.92 -3.85 12.49
CA THR A 19 6.06 -3.15 13.44
C THR A 19 5.61 -1.80 12.89
N PHE A 20 4.41 -1.37 13.26
CA PHE A 20 3.83 -0.08 12.88
C PHE A 20 2.90 0.44 13.98
N CYS A 21 2.47 1.71 13.87
CA CYS A 21 1.72 2.39 14.94
C CYS A 21 2.43 2.27 16.30
N ASN A 22 3.73 2.50 16.31
CA ASN A 22 4.54 2.40 17.53
C ASN A 22 4.24 3.59 18.47
N CYS A 23 4.15 3.30 19.76
CA CYS A 23 4.19 4.31 20.81
C CYS A 23 5.59 4.20 21.42
N GLU A 24 6.52 5.04 21.00
CA GLU A 24 7.97 4.88 21.25
C GLU A 24 8.37 4.82 22.74
N THR A 25 7.45 5.17 23.66
CA THR A 25 7.78 5.40 25.08
C THR A 25 6.86 4.71 26.09
N SER A 26 5.73 4.12 25.67
CA SER A 26 4.70 3.65 26.62
C SER A 26 4.63 2.12 26.73
N HIS A 27 4.82 1.40 25.62
CA HIS A 27 4.65 -0.05 25.56
C HIS A 27 5.34 -0.65 24.32
N PRO A 28 5.58 -1.97 24.30
CA PRO A 28 5.98 -2.65 23.07
C PRO A 28 4.99 -2.42 21.91
N PRO A 29 5.42 -2.52 20.64
CA PRO A 29 4.53 -2.35 19.49
C PRO A 29 3.33 -3.32 19.55
N LEU A 30 2.13 -2.79 19.35
CA LEU A 30 0.90 -3.59 19.39
C LEU A 30 0.62 -4.29 18.06
N PHE A 31 1.09 -3.71 16.95
CA PHE A 31 0.81 -4.20 15.61
C PHE A 31 2.11 -4.50 14.86
N ALA A 32 2.07 -5.60 14.11
CA ALA A 32 3.13 -6.00 13.21
C ALA A 32 2.54 -6.69 11.99
N ILE A 33 3.21 -6.55 10.85
CA ILE A 33 2.98 -7.41 9.69
C ILE A 33 3.48 -8.81 10.05
N ARG A 34 2.64 -9.83 9.85
CA ARG A 34 3.01 -11.22 10.05
C ARG A 34 4.05 -11.62 9.00
N PRO A 35 5.23 -12.17 9.37
CA PRO A 35 6.20 -12.63 8.38
C PRO A 35 5.69 -13.86 7.62
N GLY A 36 6.19 -14.06 6.40
CA GLY A 36 5.94 -15.24 5.60
C GLY A 36 4.59 -15.27 4.86
N ILE A 37 3.81 -14.17 4.88
CA ILE A 37 2.67 -14.00 3.96
C ILE A 37 3.19 -13.82 2.54
N ASP A 38 2.56 -14.48 1.58
CA ASP A 38 2.83 -14.30 0.17
C ASP A 38 2.72 -12.82 -0.24
N ALA A 39 3.60 -12.38 -1.14
CA ALA A 39 3.67 -10.97 -1.51
C ALA A 39 2.42 -10.52 -2.28
N ALA A 40 1.86 -11.36 -3.16
CA ALA A 40 0.66 -11.02 -3.92
C ALA A 40 -0.55 -10.92 -2.98
N ASP A 41 -0.70 -11.85 -2.04
CA ASP A 41 -1.76 -11.78 -1.01
C ASP A 41 -1.68 -10.48 -0.20
N ALA A 42 -0.46 -10.11 0.23
CA ALA A 42 -0.24 -8.85 0.95
C ALA A 42 -0.56 -7.61 0.10
N LEU A 43 -0.21 -7.64 -1.20
CA LEU A 43 -0.51 -6.56 -2.14
C LEU A 43 -2.01 -6.41 -2.39
N VAL A 44 -2.78 -7.51 -2.49
CA VAL A 44 -4.25 -7.46 -2.58
C VAL A 44 -4.84 -6.70 -1.41
N HIS A 45 -4.39 -7.00 -0.18
CA HIS A 45 -4.83 -6.27 1.00
C HIS A 45 -4.40 -4.79 1.00
N ALA A 46 -3.21 -4.48 0.50
CA ALA A 46 -2.75 -3.10 0.32
C ALA A 46 -3.63 -2.33 -0.68
N CYS A 47 -4.03 -2.95 -1.80
CA CYS A 47 -4.98 -2.36 -2.75
C CYS A 47 -6.33 -2.06 -2.10
N LEU A 48 -6.86 -2.96 -1.27
CA LEU A 48 -8.11 -2.73 -0.54
C LEU A 48 -8.01 -1.51 0.40
N LEU A 49 -6.89 -1.36 1.10
CA LEU A 49 -6.65 -0.21 1.97
C LEU A 49 -6.55 1.10 1.15
N ALA A 50 -5.81 1.09 0.05
CA ALA A 50 -5.67 2.26 -0.83
C ALA A 50 -7.02 2.69 -1.44
N ARG A 51 -7.84 1.73 -1.85
CA ARG A 51 -9.22 1.97 -2.31
C ARG A 51 -10.10 2.59 -1.22
N GLY A 52 -10.01 2.10 0.01
CA GLY A 52 -10.73 2.68 1.14
C GLY A 52 -10.30 4.11 1.43
N LEU A 53 -8.98 4.38 1.42
CA LEU A 53 -8.43 5.73 1.59
C LEU A 53 -8.96 6.69 0.52
N ASN A 54 -8.95 6.24 -0.74
CA ASN A 54 -9.44 7.00 -1.88
C ASN A 54 -10.95 7.33 -1.71
N GLN A 55 -11.77 6.33 -1.41
CA GLN A 55 -13.21 6.54 -1.22
C GLN A 55 -13.50 7.57 -0.12
N ILE A 56 -12.83 7.45 1.04
CA ILE A 56 -13.03 8.36 2.17
C ILE A 56 -12.53 9.77 1.84
N ALA A 57 -11.36 9.90 1.20
CA ALA A 57 -10.81 11.20 0.83
C ALA A 57 -11.69 11.92 -0.20
N THR A 58 -12.21 11.20 -1.20
CA THR A 58 -13.14 11.72 -2.20
C THR A 58 -14.44 12.21 -1.57
N ASP A 59 -15.08 11.35 -0.78
CA ASP A 59 -16.35 11.67 -0.12
C ASP A 59 -16.20 12.90 0.78
N TYR A 60 -15.13 12.92 1.59
CA TYR A 60 -14.85 14.06 2.46
C TYR A 60 -14.56 15.34 1.67
N ALA A 61 -13.75 15.29 0.60
CA ALA A 61 -13.45 16.45 -0.23
C ALA A 61 -14.70 17.04 -0.91
N GLN A 62 -15.62 16.18 -1.35
CA GLN A 62 -16.84 16.55 -2.05
C GLN A 62 -17.92 17.10 -1.11
N HIS A 63 -18.10 16.48 0.06
CA HIS A 63 -19.29 16.72 0.89
C HIS A 63 -19.01 17.44 2.21
N HIS A 64 -17.78 17.40 2.72
CA HIS A 64 -17.48 17.78 4.11
C HIS A 64 -16.35 18.80 4.25
N ALA A 65 -15.38 18.81 3.34
CA ALA A 65 -14.20 19.65 3.45
C ALA A 65 -14.53 21.16 3.26
N PRO A 66 -14.13 22.03 4.20
CA PRO A 66 -14.14 23.47 3.99
C PRO A 66 -13.36 23.85 2.73
N GLU A 67 -13.82 24.87 1.99
CA GLU A 67 -13.21 25.30 0.73
C GLU A 67 -11.70 25.55 0.86
N ARG A 68 -11.26 26.22 1.93
CA ARG A 68 -9.85 26.53 2.20
C ARG A 68 -8.96 25.28 2.36
N SER A 69 -9.50 24.15 2.80
CA SER A 69 -8.74 22.92 3.04
C SER A 69 -9.01 21.84 1.99
N ARG A 70 -9.92 22.09 1.04
CA ARG A 70 -10.34 21.08 0.06
C ARG A 70 -9.17 20.59 -0.80
N ASP A 71 -8.27 21.48 -1.19
CA ASP A 71 -7.10 21.14 -2.01
C ASP A 71 -6.14 20.18 -1.28
N ILE A 72 -6.04 20.29 0.05
CA ILE A 72 -5.23 19.38 0.87
C ILE A 72 -5.83 17.98 0.83
N VAL A 73 -7.17 17.86 0.93
CA VAL A 73 -7.85 16.56 0.86
C VAL A 73 -7.76 15.98 -0.55
N TRP A 74 -7.89 16.81 -1.60
CA TRP A 74 -7.66 16.36 -2.98
C TRP A 74 -6.23 15.85 -3.20
N SER A 75 -5.22 16.47 -2.57
CA SER A 75 -3.86 15.95 -2.62
C SER A 75 -3.73 14.55 -1.99
N MET A 76 -4.43 14.30 -0.87
CA MET A 76 -4.50 12.96 -0.27
C MET A 76 -5.19 11.97 -1.21
N GLN A 77 -6.28 12.38 -1.85
CA GLN A 77 -7.01 11.58 -2.82
C GLN A 77 -6.11 11.16 -4.00
N HIS A 78 -5.40 12.10 -4.61
CA HIS A 78 -4.49 11.78 -5.72
C HIS A 78 -3.32 10.89 -5.28
N SER A 79 -2.86 11.04 -4.05
CA SER A 79 -1.85 10.14 -3.47
C SER A 79 -2.39 8.72 -3.32
N ALA A 80 -3.66 8.57 -2.92
CA ALA A 80 -4.32 7.28 -2.82
C ALA A 80 -4.55 6.63 -4.20
N GLU A 81 -4.96 7.42 -5.21
CA GLU A 81 -5.06 6.98 -6.62
C GLU A 81 -3.71 6.47 -7.14
N SER A 82 -2.65 7.25 -6.92
CA SER A 82 -1.30 6.88 -7.36
C SER A 82 -0.81 5.60 -6.66
N LEU A 83 -1.08 5.47 -5.36
CA LEU A 83 -0.74 4.27 -4.60
C LEU A 83 -1.47 3.03 -5.14
N SER A 84 -2.78 3.12 -5.40
CA SER A 84 -3.55 2.03 -5.99
C SER A 84 -2.96 1.60 -7.33
N ALA A 85 -2.68 2.55 -8.23
CA ALA A 85 -2.13 2.24 -9.56
C ALA A 85 -0.77 1.53 -9.48
N ILE A 86 0.10 1.93 -8.55
CA ILE A 86 1.39 1.27 -8.32
C ILE A 86 1.18 -0.15 -7.78
N LEU A 87 0.30 -0.33 -6.80
CA LEU A 87 0.04 -1.64 -6.19
C LEU A 87 -0.62 -2.63 -7.16
N GLU A 88 -1.59 -2.16 -7.94
CA GLU A 88 -2.24 -2.95 -9.00
C GLU A 88 -1.24 -3.35 -10.08
N GLY A 89 -0.41 -2.41 -10.56
CA GLY A 89 0.64 -2.73 -11.54
C GLY A 89 1.69 -3.72 -11.01
N LEU A 90 2.00 -3.69 -9.71
CA LEU A 90 2.87 -4.70 -9.09
C LEU A 90 2.19 -6.08 -9.03
N LEU A 91 0.89 -6.12 -8.73
CA LEU A 91 0.12 -7.36 -8.67
C LEU A 91 0.01 -8.00 -10.06
N ASP A 92 -0.35 -7.22 -11.07
CA ASP A 92 -0.41 -7.65 -12.48
C ASP A 92 0.94 -8.22 -12.94
N GLY A 93 2.05 -7.57 -12.53
CA GLY A 93 3.40 -8.03 -12.83
C GLY A 93 3.84 -9.30 -12.09
N GLN A 94 3.16 -9.72 -11.02
CA GLN A 94 3.40 -11.02 -10.37
C GLN A 94 2.61 -12.15 -11.04
N GLU A 95 1.51 -11.84 -11.72
CA GLU A 95 0.64 -12.80 -12.42
C GLU A 95 1.08 -13.08 -13.87
N ALA A 96 1.90 -12.19 -14.46
CA ALA A 96 2.47 -12.30 -15.81
C ALA A 96 3.65 -13.28 -15.92
#